data_AF-A0A5N5H3K1-F1
#
_entry.id   AF-A0A5N5H3K1-F1
#
_cell.length_a   1.000
_cell.length_b   1.000
_cell.length_c   1.000
_cell.angle_alpha   90.00
_cell.angle_beta   90.00
_cell.angle_gamma   90.00
#
_symmetry.space_group_name_H-M   'P 1'
#
loop_
_entity.id
_entity.type
_entity.pdbx_description
1 polymer ?
#
loop_
_entity_poly.entity_id
_entity_poly.type
_entity_poly.pdbx_seq_one_letter_code
_entity_poly.pdbx_strand_id
1 'polypeptide(L)'
;MAIPSLRSSAGLKNFNSEIKTVKYDLNKWKDYTRLRPDLSLLDLDSGRGWDLATKLVSERGSLRRGRLSAAAALRHPYFLLAGDQAAAVLSKLSLTK
;
A
#
# COMPACT_ATOMS: atom_id res chain seq x y z
N MET A 1 -5.21 9.53 4.37
CA MET A 1 -4.23 8.42 4.44
C MET A 1 -4.58 7.52 5.63
N ALA A 2 -4.73 6.21 5.41
CA ALA A 2 -5.25 5.26 6.42
C ALA A 2 -4.45 5.21 7.74
N ILE A 3 -3.18 5.62 7.74
CA ILE A 3 -2.29 5.52 8.91
C ILE A 3 -1.90 6.92 9.40
N PRO A 4 -2.47 7.43 10.51
CA PRO A 4 -2.22 8.79 11.00
C PRO A 4 -0.77 9.04 11.42
N SER A 5 -0.10 8.06 12.03
CA SER A 5 1.27 8.19 12.54
C SER A 5 2.30 8.52 11.45
N LEU A 6 2.07 8.02 10.22
CA LEU A 6 2.91 8.29 9.06
C LEU A 6 2.63 9.63 8.37
N ARG A 7 1.56 10.36 8.75
CA ARG A 7 1.22 11.67 8.14
C ARG A 7 2.09 12.82 8.65
N SER A 8 2.67 12.67 9.84
CA SER A 8 3.55 13.72 10.39
C SER A 8 4.81 13.87 9.55
N SER A 9 5.36 15.09 9.47
CA SER A 9 6.61 15.36 8.75
C SER A 9 7.76 14.49 9.25
N ALA A 10 7.84 14.30 10.58
CA ALA A 10 8.80 13.42 11.23
C ALA A 10 8.56 11.94 10.87
N GLY A 11 7.32 11.47 10.91
CA GLY A 11 6.95 10.10 10.54
C GLY A 11 7.30 9.78 9.09
N LEU A 12 7.05 10.72 8.18
CA LEU A 12 7.39 10.56 6.76
C LEU A 12 8.90 10.56 6.52
N LYS A 13 9.67 11.40 7.24
CA LYS A 13 11.13 11.40 7.18
C LYS A 13 11.73 10.09 7.69
N ASN A 14 11.21 9.57 8.81
CA ASN A 14 11.64 8.30 9.38
C ASN A 14 11.30 7.15 8.44
N PHE A 15 10.05 7.07 7.95
CA PHE A 15 9.61 6.06 6.99
C PHE A 15 10.51 5.99 5.75
N ASN A 16 10.78 7.13 5.12
CA ASN A 16 11.65 7.19 3.94
C ASN A 16 13.09 6.76 4.22
N SER A 17 13.57 6.91 5.45
CA SER A 17 14.91 6.46 5.84
C SER A 17 14.92 4.95 6.11
N GLU A 18 13.93 4.44 6.86
CA GLU A 18 13.79 3.02 7.18
C GLU A 18 13.60 2.17 5.92
N ILE A 19 12.76 2.62 4.98
CA ILE A 19 12.49 1.86 3.76
C ILE A 19 13.72 1.72 2.85
N LYS A 20 14.62 2.71 2.87
CA LYS A 20 15.91 2.63 2.16
C LYS A 20 16.80 1.57 2.79
N THR A 21 16.85 1.49 4.12
CA THR A 21 17.62 0.48 4.85
C THR A 21 17.19 -0.94 4.51
N VAL A 22 15.89 -1.19 4.39
CA VAL A 22 15.35 -2.51 4.02
C VAL A 22 15.22 -2.72 2.51
N LYS A 23 15.91 -1.92 1.68
CA LYS A 23 15.91 -2.02 0.20
C LYS A 23 14.51 -2.01 -0.42
N TYR A 24 13.63 -1.17 0.11
CA TYR A 24 12.25 -0.98 -0.34
C TYR A 24 11.33 -2.21 -0.22
N ASP A 25 11.72 -3.19 0.58
CA ASP A 25 10.89 -4.34 0.92
C ASP A 25 9.98 -3.99 2.11
N LEU A 26 8.70 -3.74 1.85
CA LEU A 26 7.75 -3.37 2.90
C LEU A 26 7.45 -4.51 3.87
N ASN A 27 7.56 -5.77 3.45
CA ASN A 27 7.39 -6.90 4.36
C ASN A 27 8.50 -6.91 5.42
N LYS A 28 9.74 -6.65 5.01
CA LYS A 28 10.86 -6.47 5.96
C LYS A 28 10.73 -5.18 6.78
N TRP A 29 10.19 -4.12 6.18
CA TRP A 29 9.93 -2.87 6.90
C TRP A 29 8.96 -3.06 8.06
N LYS A 30 7.93 -3.90 7.91
CA LYS A 30 6.96 -4.24 8.97
C LYS A 30 7.65 -4.70 10.25
N ASP A 31 8.65 -5.57 10.12
CA ASP A 31 9.40 -6.12 11.25
C ASP A 31 10.48 -5.15 11.76
N TYR A 32 10.98 -4.27 10.88
CA TYR A 32 12.02 -3.30 11.20
C TYR A 32 11.49 -2.03 11.89
N THR A 33 10.27 -1.60 11.57
CA THR A 33 9.77 -0.29 12.00
C THR A 33 9.45 -0.25 13.50
N ARG A 34 9.94 0.80 14.17
CA ARG A 34 9.69 1.02 15.61
C ARG A 34 8.35 1.70 15.88
N LEU A 35 7.77 2.33 14.86
CA LEU A 35 6.50 3.06 14.95
C LEU A 35 5.29 2.14 15.12
N ARG A 36 5.44 0.84 14.79
CA ARG A 36 4.38 -0.20 14.82
C ARG A 36 2.99 0.34 14.48
N PRO A 37 2.83 0.95 13.29
CA PRO A 37 1.53 1.47 12.88
C PRO A 37 0.52 0.33 12.70
N ASP A 38 -0.76 0.66 12.82
CA ASP A 38 -1.81 -0.27 12.41
C ASP A 38 -1.75 -0.47 10.89
N LEU A 39 -1.41 -1.70 10.49
CA LEU A 39 -1.23 -2.15 9.12
C LEU A 39 -2.22 -3.26 8.75
N SER A 40 -3.23 -3.49 9.60
CA SER A 40 -4.25 -4.53 9.42
C SER A 40 -4.91 -4.49 8.03
N LEU A 41 -5.09 -3.29 7.48
CA LEU A 41 -5.62 -3.07 6.13
C LEU A 41 -4.78 -3.75 5.03
N LEU A 42 -3.45 -3.79 5.17
CA LEU A 42 -2.56 -4.43 4.20
C LEU A 42 -2.50 -5.95 4.37
N ASP A 43 -2.77 -6.44 5.58
CA ASP A 43 -2.83 -7.86 5.92
C ASP A 43 -4.11 -8.55 5.36
N LEU A 44 -5.13 -7.76 4.96
CA LEU A 44 -6.33 -8.27 4.29
C LEU A 44 -6.01 -8.97 2.97
N ASP A 45 -6.92 -9.86 2.55
CA ASP A 45 -6.85 -10.62 1.29
C ASP A 45 -5.53 -11.38 1.09
N SER A 46 -5.06 -12.06 2.15
CA SER A 46 -3.83 -12.86 2.15
C SER A 46 -2.56 -12.03 1.85
N GLY A 47 -2.51 -10.77 2.30
CA GLY A 47 -1.33 -9.92 2.16
C GLY A 47 -1.12 -9.34 0.74
N ARG A 48 -2.14 -9.38 -0.12
CA ARG A 48 -2.08 -8.75 -1.46
C ARG A 48 -1.90 -7.23 -1.40
N GLY A 49 -2.35 -6.61 -0.30
CA GLY A 49 -2.12 -5.19 -0.04
C GLY A 49 -0.63 -4.87 0.11
N TRP A 50 0.14 -5.75 0.75
CA TRP A 50 1.59 -5.63 0.89
C TRP A 50 2.32 -5.70 -0.45
N ASP A 51 1.93 -6.63 -1.32
CA ASP A 51 2.54 -6.75 -2.65
C ASP A 51 2.31 -5.49 -3.50
N LEU A 52 1.08 -4.98 -3.52
CA LEU A 52 0.76 -3.72 -4.21
C LEU A 52 1.53 -2.54 -3.63
N ALA A 53 1.53 -2.39 -2.30
CA ALA A 53 2.22 -1.29 -1.63
C ALA A 53 3.73 -1.33 -1.90
N THR A 54 4.34 -2.52 -1.93
CA THR A 54 5.78 -2.69 -2.18
C THR A 54 6.13 -2.20 -3.59
N LYS A 55 5.31 -2.55 -4.59
CA LYS A 55 5.48 -2.12 -5.98
C LYS A 55 5.26 -0.61 -6.19
N LEU A 56 4.50 0.04 -5.31
CA LEU A 56 4.26 1.49 -5.37
C LEU A 56 5.36 2.30 -4.69
N VAL A 57 5.94 1.78 -3.60
CA VAL A 57 6.94 2.49 -2.80
C VAL A 57 8.38 2.21 -3.27
N SER A 58 8.56 1.22 -4.15
CA SER A 58 9.84 0.80 -4.73
C SER A 58 10.75 1.95 -5.18
N GLU A 59 12.05 1.65 -5.20
CA GLU A 59 13.09 2.60 -5.60
C GLU A 59 12.79 3.14 -7.01
N ARG A 60 12.91 4.46 -7.13
CA ARG A 60 12.87 5.14 -8.42
C ARG A 60 14.31 5.14 -8.91
N GLY A 61 14.68 4.15 -9.73
CA GLY A 61 16.05 4.01 -10.24
C GLY A 61 16.50 5.23 -11.05
N SER A 62 17.75 5.23 -11.53
CA SER A 62 18.35 6.35 -12.29
C SER A 62 17.49 6.84 -13.47
N LEU A 63 16.74 5.93 -14.12
CA LEU A 63 15.79 6.23 -15.20
C LEU A 63 14.35 6.52 -14.74
N ARG A 64 14.15 6.75 -13.44
CA ARG A 64 12.84 6.83 -12.78
C ARG A 64 11.92 5.61 -12.95
N ARG A 65 12.51 4.45 -13.30
CA ARG A 65 11.84 3.15 -13.46
C ARG A 65 11.84 2.39 -12.13
N GLY A 66 10.81 1.57 -11.90
CA GLY A 66 10.69 0.71 -10.71
C GLY A 66 9.34 0.80 -10.00
N ARG A 67 8.74 2.00 -9.97
CA ARG A 67 7.40 2.20 -9.39
C ARG A 67 6.31 1.84 -10.37
N LEU A 68 5.30 1.16 -9.86
CA LEU A 68 4.11 0.85 -10.62
C LEU A 68 3.33 2.14 -10.95
N SER A 69 2.86 2.26 -12.19
CA SER A 69 2.00 3.39 -12.59
C SER A 69 0.60 3.24 -11.98
N ALA A 70 -0.16 4.34 -11.89
CA ALA A 70 -1.53 4.29 -11.39
C ALA A 70 -2.42 3.32 -12.21
N ALA A 71 -2.30 3.36 -13.54
CA ALA A 71 -3.04 2.46 -14.43
C ALA A 71 -2.64 0.99 -14.24
N ALA A 72 -1.36 0.70 -14.01
CA ALA A 72 -0.91 -0.65 -13.68
C ALA A 72 -1.39 -1.08 -12.30
N ALA A 73 -1.50 -0.14 -11.35
CA ALA A 73 -1.87 -0.42 -9.96
C ALA A 73 -3.32 -0.88 -9.90
N LEU A 74 -4.21 -0.22 -10.65
CA LEU A 74 -5.61 -0.60 -10.77
C LEU A 74 -5.83 -2.00 -11.38
N ARG A 75 -4.86 -2.50 -12.15
CA ARG A 75 -4.89 -3.86 -12.71
C ARG A 75 -4.35 -4.92 -11.74
N HIS A 76 -3.89 -4.53 -10.55
CA HIS A 76 -3.35 -5.45 -9.56
C HIS A 76 -4.45 -6.37 -8.99
N PRO A 77 -4.18 -7.66 -8.71
CA PRO A 77 -5.16 -8.58 -8.13
C PRO A 77 -5.81 -8.11 -6.82
N TYR A 78 -5.15 -7.21 -6.10
CA TYR A 78 -5.73 -6.52 -4.94
C TYR A 78 -7.05 -5.82 -5.30
N PHE A 79 -7.10 -5.12 -6.44
CA PHE A 79 -8.31 -4.45 -6.91
C PHE A 79 -9.24 -5.34 -7.73
N LEU A 80 -8.80 -6.52 -8.16
CA LEU A 80 -9.67 -7.44 -8.92
C LEU A 80 -10.55 -8.26 -7.97
N LEU A 81 -10.03 -8.70 -6.82
CA LEU A 81 -10.85 -9.31 -5.76
C LEU A 81 -11.65 -8.24 -4.98
N ALA A 82 -11.05 -7.08 -4.72
CA ALA A 82 -11.80 -5.95 -4.18
C ALA A 82 -12.74 -5.31 -5.22
N GLY A 83 -12.57 -5.60 -6.51
CA GLY A 83 -13.43 -5.11 -7.60
C GLY A 83 -14.82 -5.72 -7.51
N ASP A 84 -14.91 -7.02 -7.20
CA ASP A 84 -16.18 -7.68 -6.88
C ASP A 84 -16.78 -7.13 -5.58
N GLN A 85 -15.97 -6.89 -4.55
CA GLN A 85 -16.47 -6.27 -3.30
C GLN A 85 -16.93 -4.82 -3.50
N ALA A 86 -16.21 -4.03 -4.28
CA ALA A 86 -16.55 -2.64 -4.59
C ALA A 86 -17.75 -2.57 -5.53
N ALA A 87 -17.84 -3.44 -6.53
CA ALA A 87 -19.03 -3.60 -7.35
C ALA A 87 -20.23 -4.06 -6.51
N ALA A 88 -20.05 -4.97 -5.55
CA ALA A 88 -21.10 -5.39 -4.62
C ALA A 88 -21.54 -4.26 -3.67
N VAL A 89 -20.61 -3.44 -3.17
CA VAL A 89 -20.93 -2.27 -2.34
C VAL A 89 -21.63 -1.18 -3.15
N LEU A 90 -21.15 -0.88 -4.36
CA LEU A 90 -21.78 0.08 -5.28
C LEU A 90 -23.17 -0.40 -5.74
N SER A 91 -23.33 -1.71 -5.97
CA SER A 91 -24.63 -2.33 -6.28
C SER A 91 -25.60 -2.19 -5.10
N LYS A 92 -25.14 -2.42 -3.85
CA LYS A 92 -25.95 -2.22 -2.64
C LYS A 92 -26.35 -0.75 -2.43
N LEU A 93 -25.48 0.20 -2.75
CA LEU A 93 -25.77 1.64 -2.70
C LEU A 93 -26.71 2.10 -3.83
N SER A 94 -26.68 1.43 -4.98
CA SER A 94 -27.60 1.69 -6.10
C SER A 94 -29.01 1.12 -5.86
N LEU A 95 -29.15 0.11 -5.00
CA LEU A 95 -30.41 -0.56 -4.65
C LEU A 95 -31.20 0.17 -3.56
N THR A 96 -30.60 1.15 -2.88
CA THR A 96 -31.30 2.11 -2.03
C THR A 96 -31.77 3.29 -2.86
N LYS A 97 -32.94 3.16 -3.49
CA LYS A 97 -33.76 4.27 -3.98
C LYS A 97 -35.13 4.19 -3.34
#